data_AF-A0A316MFM6-F1
#
_entry.id   AF-A0A316MFM6-F1
#
_cell.length_a   1.000
_cell.length_b   1.000
_cell.length_c   1.000
_cell.angle_alpha   90.00
_cell.angle_beta   90.00
_cell.angle_gamma   90.00
#
_symmetry.space_group_name_H-M   'P 1'
#
loop_
_entity.id
_entity.type
_entity.pdbx_description
1 polymer ?
#
loop_
_entity_poly.entity_id
_entity_poly.type
_entity_poly.pdbx_seq_one_letter_code
_entity_poly.pdbx_strand_id
1 'polypeptide(L)' 'MSFENYFPVWNDLNTAQKNLISDSLTARQVKKGTILHNGNLDCTGLLLIKSGQLRTYILSDEGREITLYR' A
#
# COMPACT_ATOMS: atom_id res chain seq x y z
N MET A 1 7.31 -6.35 15.19
CA MET A 1 7.31 -4.89 14.92
C MET A 1 5.88 -4.45 14.68
N SER A 2 5.49 -3.33 15.28
CA SER A 2 4.16 -2.74 15.18
C SER A 2 4.08 -1.80 13.96
N PHE A 3 2.86 -1.45 13.52
CA PHE A 3 2.61 -0.65 12.31
C PHE A 3 3.28 0.74 12.36
N GLU A 4 3.28 1.35 13.54
CA GLU A 4 3.78 2.69 13.81
C GLU A 4 5.25 2.84 13.42
N ASN A 5 6.03 1.76 13.53
CA ASN A 5 7.45 1.75 13.18
C ASN A 5 7.71 1.86 11.66
N TYR A 6 6.70 1.56 10.84
CA TYR A 6 6.80 1.62 9.38
C TYR A 6 6.15 2.88 8.81
N PHE A 7 5.39 3.64 9.61
CA PHE A 7 4.67 4.81 9.16
C PHE A 7 5.42 6.09 9.56
N PRO A 8 6.19 6.73 8.65
CA PRO A 8 7.22 7.70 9.01
C PRO A 8 6.68 8.98 9.66
N VAL A 9 5.41 9.32 9.43
CA VAL A 9 4.77 10.52 9.98
C VAL A 9 4.00 10.24 11.27
N TRP A 10 4.07 9.03 11.83
CA TRP A 10 3.26 8.64 12.99
C TRP A 10 3.45 9.59 14.19
N ASN A 11 4.67 10.04 14.43
CA ASN A 11 4.97 10.91 15.56
C ASN A 11 4.45 12.34 15.39
N ASP A 12 4.19 12.76 14.14
CA ASP A 12 3.65 14.08 13.83
C ASP A 12 2.11 14.15 14.01
N LEU A 13 1.47 12.99 14.20
CA LEU A 13 0.03 12.90 14.37
C LEU A 13 -0.41 13.21 15.80
N ASN A 14 -1.52 13.93 15.92
CA ASN A 14 -2.22 14.09 17.19
C ASN A 14 -2.98 12.80 17.57
N THR A 15 -3.46 12.73 18.81
CA THR A 15 -4.14 11.55 19.36
C THR A 15 -5.37 11.14 18.54
N ALA A 16 -6.17 12.08 18.07
CA ALA A 16 -7.37 11.77 17.29
C ALA A 16 -7.02 11.15 15.92
N GLN A 17 -5.98 11.67 15.27
CA GLN A 17 -5.47 11.12 14.00
C GLN A 17 -4.87 9.72 14.18
N LYS A 18 -4.09 9.52 15.25
CA LYS A 18 -3.53 8.20 15.59
C LYS A 18 -4.64 7.17 15.79
N ASN A 19 -5.64 7.51 16.60
CA ASN A 19 -6.78 6.62 16.85
C ASN A 19 -7.53 6.31 15.55
N LEU A 20 -7.84 7.33 14.73
CA LEU A 20 -8.54 7.15 13.46
C LEU A 20 -7.79 6.18 12.52
N ILE A 21 -6.48 6.33 12.38
CA ILE A 21 -5.67 5.45 11.52
C ILE A 21 -5.60 4.04 12.12
N SER A 22 -5.34 3.90 13.42
CA SER A 22 -5.29 2.60 14.08
C SER A 22 -6.61 1.83 13.97
N ASP A 23 -7.74 2.52 14.14
CA ASP A 23 -9.07 1.91 14.10
C ASP A 23 -9.52 1.54 12.69
N SER A 24 -9.00 2.23 11.67
CA SER A 24 -9.30 1.95 10.25
C SER A 24 -8.31 1.01 9.57
N LEU A 25 -7.24 0.60 10.27
CA LEU A 25 -6.18 -0.20 9.67
C LEU A 25 -6.62 -1.64 9.43
N THR A 26 -6.45 -2.10 8.19
CA THR A 26 -6.72 -3.50 7.82
C THR A 26 -5.44 -4.22 7.43
N ALA A 27 -5.07 -5.26 8.18
CA ALA A 27 -3.97 -6.14 7.83
C ALA A 27 -4.39 -7.16 6.76
N ARG A 28 -3.59 -7.31 5.71
CA ARG A 28 -3.84 -8.29 4.63
C ARG A 28 -2.56 -9.04 4.29
N GLN A 29 -2.69 -10.35 4.07
CA GLN A 29 -1.64 -11.18 3.46
C GLN A 29 -2.04 -11.47 2.02
N VAL A 30 -1.09 -11.33 1.09
CA VAL A 30 -1.34 -11.47 -0.33
C VAL A 30 -0.30 -12.40 -0.94
N LYS A 31 -0.72 -13.25 -1.88
CA LYS A 31 0.18 -14.19 -2.56
C LYS A 31 0.95 -13.45 -3.65
N LYS A 32 2.18 -13.89 -3.95
CA LYS A 32 2.97 -13.40 -5.07
C LYS A 32 2.14 -13.49 -6.37
N GLY A 33 2.11 -12.40 -7.14
CA GLY A 33 1.35 -12.30 -8.39
C GLY A 33 -0.08 -11.76 -8.23
N THR A 34 -0.55 -11.50 -7.01
CA THR A 34 -1.85 -10.85 -6.80
C THR A 34 -1.79 -9.39 -7.26
N ILE A 35 -2.73 -8.98 -8.12
CA ILE A 35 -2.91 -7.57 -8.48
C ILE A 35 -3.62 -6.86 -7.31
N LEU A 36 -2.98 -5.85 -6.73
CA LEU A 36 -3.54 -5.10 -5.59
C LEU A 36 -4.24 -3.81 -6.01
N HIS A 37 -3.99 -3.31 -7.20
CA HIS A 37 -4.56 -2.08 -7.73
C HIS A 37 -4.46 -2.09 -9.26
N ASN A 38 -5.59 -1.94 -9.96
CA ASN A 38 -5.67 -1.99 -11.42
C ASN A 38 -6.09 -0.65 -12.03
N GLY A 39 -5.24 0.36 -11.86
CA GLY A 39 -5.48 1.71 -12.39
C GLY A 39 -6.81 2.28 -11.91
N ASN A 40 -7.56 2.92 -12.80
CA ASN A 40 -8.83 3.59 -12.46
C ASN A 40 -9.96 2.63 -12.05
N LEU A 41 -9.77 1.32 -12.17
CA LEU A 41 -10.78 0.33 -11.79
C LEU A 41 -10.82 0.10 -10.27
N ASP A 42 -9.73 0.41 -9.57
CA ASP A 42 -9.59 0.18 -8.13
C ASP A 42 -9.19 1.46 -7.39
N CYS A 43 -9.65 1.60 -6.16
CA CYS A 43 -9.10 2.55 -5.20
C CYS A 43 -8.98 1.86 -3.84
N THR A 44 -7.77 1.35 -3.54
CA THR A 44 -7.52 0.56 -2.32
C THR A 44 -7.05 1.40 -1.13
N GLY A 45 -6.81 2.70 -1.34
CA GLY A 45 -6.19 3.58 -0.34
C GLY A 45 -4.67 3.42 -0.29
N LEU A 46 -4.07 3.84 0.83
CA LEU A 46 -2.62 3.72 1.03
C LEU A 46 -2.25 2.31 1.50
N LEU A 47 -1.22 1.75 0.88
CA LEU A 47 -0.65 0.47 1.25
C LEU A 47 0.68 0.69 1.99
N LEU A 48 0.77 0.18 3.22
CA LEU A 48 2.02 0.13 3.97
C LEU A 48 2.57 -1.30 4.00
N ILE A 49 3.81 -1.48 3.57
CA ILE A 49 4.42 -2.81 3.41
C ILE A 49 5.14 -3.21 4.69
N LYS A 50 4.51 -4.10 5.46
CA LYS A 50 5.14 -4.71 6.65
C LYS A 50 6.31 -5.63 6.28
N SER A 51 6.13 -6.44 5.23
CA SER A 51 7.14 -7.38 4.73
C SER A 51 6.77 -7.83 3.31
N GLY A 52 7.78 -8.05 2.47
CA GLY A 52 7.62 -8.41 1.06
C GLY A 52 7.95 -7.26 0.12
N GLN A 53 7.49 -7.36 -1.12
CA GLN A 53 7.80 -6.41 -2.18
C GLN A 53 6.60 -6.23 -3.10
N LEU A 54 6.28 -4.98 -3.44
CA LEU A 54 5.33 -4.65 -4.49
C LEU A 54 6.09 -4.14 -5.72
N ARG A 55 5.50 -4.36 -6.89
CA ARG A 55 5.97 -3.78 -8.15
C ARG A 55 4.86 -2.90 -8.68
N THR A 56 5.13 -1.61 -8.83
CA THR A 56 4.28 -0.71 -9.60
C THR A 56 4.76 -0.68 -11.04
N TYR A 57 3.83 -0.81 -11.96
CA TYR A 57 4.10 -0.83 -13.40
C TYR A 57 2.91 -0.23 -14.15
N ILE A 58 3.15 0.14 -15.40
CA ILE A 58 2.13 0.60 -16.35
C ILE A 58 2.03 -0.40 -17.51
N LEU A 59 0.84 -0.50 -18.09
CA LEU A 59 0.54 -1.28 -19.29
C LEU A 59 0.30 -0.33 -20.46
N SER A 60 0.91 -0.61 -21.61
CA SER A 60 0.50 0.02 -22.87
C SER A 60 -0.76 -0.63 -23.43
N ASP A 61 -1.39 0.02 -24.41
CA ASP A 61 -2.55 -0.53 -25.12
C ASP A 61 -2.23 -1.85 -25.86
N GLU A 62 -0.97 -2.06 -26.25
CA GLU A 62 -0.46 -3.32 -26.82
C GLU A 62 -0.12 -4.39 -25.75
N GLY A 63 -0.35 -4.11 -24.48
CA GLY A 63 -0.08 -5.04 -23.37
C GLY A 63 1.38 -5.12 -22.93
N ARG A 64 2.24 -4.17 -23.31
CA ARG A 64 3.64 -4.13 -22.83
C ARG A 64 3.70 -3.55 -21.43
N GLU A 65 4.50 -4.16 -20.57
CA GLU A 65 4.69 -3.70 -19.19
C GLU A 65 5.97 -2.89 -19.01
N ILE A 66 5.87 -1.76 -18.30
CA ILE A 66 7.03 -0.98 -17.85
C ILE A 66 6.99 -0.84 -16.34
N THR A 67 8.04 -1.33 -15.66
CA THR A 67 8.18 -1.20 -14.20
C THR A 67 8.57 0.23 -13.83
N LEU A 68 7.86 0.82 -12.87
CA LEU A 68 8.17 2.14 -12.33
C LEU A 68 9.00 2.03 -11.05
N TYR A 69 8.56 1.20 -10.10
CA TYR A 69 9.25 0.98 -8.83
C TYR A 69 9.23 -0.49 -8.42
N ARG A 70 10.21 -0.86 -7.59
CA ARG A 70 10.35 -2.20 -7.00
C ARG A 70 10.99 -2.11 -5.63
#